data_AF-A0A843E265-F1
#
_entry.id   AF-A0A843E265-F1
#
_cell.length_a   1.000
_cell.length_b   1.000
_cell.length_c   1.000
_cell.angle_alpha   90.00
_cell.angle_beta   90.00
_cell.angle_gamma   90.00
#
_symmetry.space_group_name_H-M   'P 1'
#
loop_
_entity.id
_entity.type
_entity.pdbx_description
1 polymer ?
#
loop_
_entity_poly.entity_id
_entity_poly.type
_entity_poly.pdbx_seq_one_letter_code
_entity_poly.pdbx_strand_id
1 'polypeptide(L)'
;MIAITGTPGVGKTSVSAELRRRGYEVVDANEHLRAHGLLTEKDVQRDTFNVDMDAFNDSLEEYRRKDGIVFIDSHLSHGTDCSRIIVLRCRPSVLADRLRKRGYSEAKVRENVQAEVLDVILCEATDTDIPVNEFDCSEGTPSDAVDFIERILNGETELGLPGRVDWSGEMEEWF
;
A
#
# COMPACT_ATOMS: atom_id res chain seq x y z
N MET A 1 3.32 -11.42 -9.66
CA MET A 1 3.13 -10.77 -8.34
C MET A 1 2.47 -9.42 -8.52
N ILE A 2 1.60 -8.99 -7.61
CA ILE A 2 0.89 -7.70 -7.62
C ILE A 2 1.13 -6.96 -6.30
N ALA A 3 1.51 -5.69 -6.38
CA ALA A 3 1.76 -4.88 -5.20
C ALA A 3 0.48 -4.22 -4.69
N ILE A 4 0.20 -4.34 -3.39
CA ILE A 4 -0.81 -3.55 -2.68
C ILE A 4 -0.04 -2.52 -1.85
N THR A 5 -0.18 -1.24 -2.20
CA THR A 5 0.53 -0.12 -1.57
C THR A 5 -0.44 0.96 -1.09
N GLY A 6 0.11 2.03 -0.51
CA GLY A 6 -0.61 3.21 -0.05
C GLY A 6 -0.08 3.67 1.30
N THR A 7 -0.54 4.83 1.77
CA THR A 7 -0.10 5.41 3.05
C THR A 7 -0.42 4.46 4.22
N PRO A 8 0.42 4.39 5.28
CA PRO A 8 0.06 3.65 6.49
C PRO A 8 -1.33 4.06 7.02
N GLY A 9 -2.22 3.08 7.23
CA GLY A 9 -3.59 3.32 7.74
C GLY A 9 -4.71 3.27 6.69
N VAL A 10 -4.40 3.30 5.39
CA VAL A 10 -5.41 3.33 4.31
C VAL A 10 -6.27 2.08 4.20
N GLY A 11 -5.76 0.91 4.64
CA GLY A 11 -6.54 -0.34 4.65
C GLY A 11 -5.83 -1.59 4.14
N LYS A 12 -4.56 -1.52 3.72
CA LYS A 12 -3.80 -2.64 3.12
C LYS A 12 -3.98 -3.97 3.86
N THR A 13 -3.68 -4.03 5.16
CA THR A 13 -3.81 -5.25 5.96
C THR A 13 -5.22 -5.85 5.95
N SER A 14 -6.26 -5.01 5.94
CA SER A 14 -7.65 -5.47 5.86
C SER A 14 -7.98 -6.03 4.47
N VAL A 15 -7.49 -5.39 3.41
CA VAL A 15 -7.62 -5.87 2.02
C VAL A 15 -6.85 -7.19 1.84
N SER A 16 -5.65 -7.28 2.38
CA SER A 16 -4.83 -8.50 2.40
C SER A 16 -5.51 -9.66 3.13
N ALA A 17 -6.19 -9.39 4.25
CA ALA A 17 -6.96 -10.40 4.95
C ALA A 17 -8.14 -10.92 4.10
N GLU A 18 -8.82 -10.03 3.38
CA GLU A 18 -9.89 -10.39 2.46
C GLU A 18 -9.36 -11.19 1.25
N LEU A 19 -8.24 -10.78 0.65
CA LEU A 19 -7.57 -11.52 -0.42
C LEU A 19 -7.25 -12.96 0.01
N ARG A 20 -6.67 -13.13 1.21
CA ARG A 20 -6.41 -14.46 1.79
C ARG A 20 -7.70 -15.27 1.96
N ARG A 21 -8.80 -14.63 2.41
CA ARG A 21 -10.11 -15.27 2.54
C ARG A 21 -10.66 -15.76 1.19
N ARG A 22 -10.37 -15.05 0.11
CA ARG A 22 -10.74 -15.43 -1.27
C ARG A 22 -9.79 -16.44 -1.91
N GLY A 23 -8.76 -16.89 -1.19
CA GLY A 23 -7.85 -17.94 -1.63
C GLY A 23 -6.57 -17.45 -2.32
N TYR A 24 -6.30 -16.14 -2.31
CA TYR A 24 -5.04 -15.62 -2.83
C TYR A 24 -3.90 -15.77 -1.82
N GLU A 25 -2.70 -16.00 -2.34
CA GLU A 25 -1.47 -15.90 -1.54
C GLU A 25 -1.11 -14.42 -1.36
N VAL A 26 -0.83 -14.01 -0.12
CA VAL A 26 -0.42 -12.63 0.20
C VAL A 26 0.79 -12.65 1.11
N VAL A 27 1.89 -12.08 0.62
CA VAL A 27 3.14 -11.86 1.36
C VAL A 27 3.00 -10.58 2.18
N ASP A 28 3.14 -10.67 3.50
CA ASP A 28 3.33 -9.48 4.35
C ASP A 28 4.81 -9.10 4.34
N ALA A 29 5.14 -7.93 3.80
CA ALA A 29 6.53 -7.51 3.67
C ALA A 29 7.25 -7.37 5.01
N ASN A 30 6.57 -6.93 6.07
CA ASN A 30 7.21 -6.76 7.37
C ASN A 30 7.55 -8.13 7.98
N GLU A 31 6.66 -9.10 7.85
CA GLU A 31 6.94 -10.48 8.28
C GLU A 31 8.04 -11.11 7.44
N HIS A 32 8.00 -10.90 6.12
CA HIS A 32 9.02 -11.40 5.19
C HIS A 32 10.41 -10.84 5.50
N LEU A 33 10.52 -9.51 5.65
CA LEU A 33 11.77 -8.83 6.00
C LEU A 33 12.34 -9.33 7.34
N ARG A 34 11.49 -9.56 8.35
CA ARG A 34 11.92 -10.13 9.64
C ARG A 34 12.42 -11.56 9.48
N ALA A 35 11.69 -12.40 8.76
CA ALA A 35 12.05 -13.81 8.56
C ALA A 35 13.38 -13.97 7.81
N HIS A 36 13.71 -13.03 6.93
CA HIS A 36 14.94 -13.03 6.13
C HIS A 36 16.08 -12.20 6.75
N GLY A 37 15.87 -11.59 7.92
CA GLY A 37 16.88 -10.78 8.59
C GLY A 37 17.26 -9.50 7.83
N LEU A 38 16.35 -8.95 7.03
CA LEU A 38 16.55 -7.80 6.15
C LEU A 38 16.17 -6.45 6.80
N LEU A 39 15.69 -6.47 8.04
CA LEU A 39 15.50 -5.23 8.80
C LEU A 39 16.86 -4.75 9.30
N THR A 40 17.26 -3.54 8.88
CA THR A 40 18.51 -2.91 9.37
C THR A 40 18.26 -2.11 10.66
N GLU A 41 19.11 -1.13 10.99
CA GLU A 41 18.93 -0.31 12.19
C GLU A 41 17.60 0.46 12.16
N LYS A 42 16.97 0.54 13.33
CA LYS A 42 15.76 1.34 13.52
C LYS A 42 16.14 2.82 13.53
N ASP A 43 15.59 3.59 12.61
CA ASP A 43 15.55 5.04 12.71
C ASP A 43 14.70 5.43 13.92
N VAL A 44 15.36 5.86 14.99
CA VAL A 44 14.72 6.22 16.26
C VAL A 44 13.90 7.49 16.13
N GLN A 45 14.25 8.40 15.20
CA GLN A 45 13.53 9.66 15.02
C GLN A 45 12.21 9.45 14.28
N ARG A 46 12.22 8.57 13.26
CA ARG A 46 11.04 8.27 12.43
C ARG A 46 10.26 7.05 12.90
N ASP A 47 10.82 6.28 13.85
CA ASP A 47 10.25 5.02 14.35
C ASP A 47 10.00 4.03 13.19
N THR A 48 10.96 3.95 12.27
CA THR A 48 10.95 3.08 11.08
C THR A 48 12.26 2.31 10.98
N PHE A 49 12.31 1.27 10.15
CA PHE A 49 13.54 0.54 9.84
C PHE A 49 14.01 0.92 8.45
N ASN A 50 15.32 1.12 8.26
CA ASN A 50 15.88 1.20 6.92
C ASN A 50 15.81 -0.19 6.27
N VAL A 51 15.42 -0.23 5.01
CA VAL A 51 15.30 -1.48 4.24
C VAL A 51 16.20 -1.36 3.01
N ASP A 52 17.07 -2.33 2.83
CA ASP A 52 17.78 -2.52 1.57
C ASP A 52 16.77 -3.02 0.53
N MET A 53 16.35 -2.13 -0.36
CA MET A 53 15.30 -2.43 -1.34
C MET A 53 15.76 -3.45 -2.37
N ASP A 54 17.04 -3.49 -2.72
CA ASP A 54 17.57 -4.47 -3.67
C ASP A 54 17.54 -5.87 -3.04
N ALA A 55 18.06 -6.01 -1.82
CA ALA A 55 18.02 -7.27 -1.08
C ALA A 55 16.59 -7.73 -0.79
N PHE A 56 15.68 -6.80 -0.46
CA PHE A 56 14.27 -7.10 -0.29
C PHE A 56 13.65 -7.59 -1.60
N ASN A 57 13.90 -6.90 -2.71
CA ASN A 57 13.39 -7.27 -4.02
C ASN A 57 13.88 -8.66 -4.44
N ASP A 58 15.17 -8.96 -4.27
CA ASP A 58 15.76 -10.27 -4.59
C ASP A 58 15.14 -11.40 -3.75
N SER A 59 14.86 -11.13 -2.47
CA SER A 59 14.24 -12.11 -1.58
C SER A 59 12.81 -12.52 -1.99
N LEU A 60 12.16 -11.74 -2.86
CA LEU A 60 10.80 -12.01 -3.34
C LEU A 60 10.75 -12.88 -4.59
N GLU A 61 11.91 -13.25 -5.15
CA GLU A 61 12.01 -13.98 -6.42
C GLU A 61 11.27 -15.32 -6.41
N GLU A 62 11.25 -16.02 -5.27
CA GLU A 62 10.53 -17.30 -5.15
C GLU A 62 9.02 -17.14 -5.41
N TYR A 63 8.43 -16.03 -4.97
CA TYR A 63 7.01 -15.75 -5.14
C TYR A 63 6.68 -15.31 -6.56
N ARG A 64 7.63 -14.70 -7.28
CA ARG A 64 7.46 -14.31 -8.69
C ARG A 64 7.45 -15.50 -9.63
N ARG A 65 8.17 -16.57 -9.27
CA ARG A 65 8.27 -17.81 -10.05
C ARG A 65 7.11 -18.77 -9.82
N LYS A 66 6.25 -18.53 -8.82
CA LYS A 66 5.08 -19.36 -8.55
C LYS A 66 4.06 -19.22 -9.67
N ASP A 67 3.41 -20.35 -9.98
CA ASP A 67 2.21 -20.34 -10.82
C ASP A 67 1.06 -19.65 -10.07
N GLY A 68 0.35 -18.76 -10.75
CA GLY A 68 -0.79 -18.02 -10.20
C GLY A 68 -0.48 -16.61 -9.72
N ILE A 69 -1.42 -16.03 -8.97
CA ILE A 69 -1.35 -14.64 -8.51
C ILE A 69 -0.91 -14.61 -7.04
N VAL A 70 0.21 -13.95 -6.79
CA VAL A 70 0.70 -13.63 -5.45
C VAL A 70 0.64 -12.13 -5.25
N PHE A 71 0.09 -11.69 -4.12
CA PHE A 71 0.08 -10.29 -3.70
C PHE A 71 1.18 -10.02 -2.68
N ILE A 72 1.64 -8.78 -2.64
CA ILE A 72 2.52 -8.28 -1.57
C ILE A 72 1.93 -7.04 -0.91
N ASP A 73 1.80 -7.09 0.42
CA ASP A 73 1.30 -6.00 1.26
C ASP A 73 2.47 -5.25 1.89
N SER A 74 2.65 -4.00 1.47
CA SER A 74 3.56 -3.05 2.12
C SER A 74 3.27 -1.64 1.67
N HIS A 75 3.73 -0.64 2.41
CA HIS A 75 3.83 0.72 1.85
C HIS A 75 5.04 0.85 0.90
N LEU A 76 5.97 -0.11 0.93
CA LEU A 76 7.17 -0.19 0.08
C LEU A 76 6.98 -1.11 -1.14
N SER A 77 5.82 -1.75 -1.28
CA SER A 77 5.61 -2.83 -2.26
C SER A 77 5.70 -2.34 -3.70
N HIS A 78 5.40 -1.05 -3.91
CA HIS A 78 5.49 -0.37 -5.21
C HIS A 78 6.94 -0.26 -5.73
N GLY A 79 7.94 -0.37 -4.85
CA GLY A 79 9.36 -0.40 -5.23
C GLY A 79 9.91 -1.80 -5.48
N THR A 80 9.05 -2.81 -5.65
CA THR A 80 9.46 -4.19 -5.95
C THR A 80 9.01 -4.60 -7.34
N ASP A 81 9.73 -5.52 -7.98
CA ASP A 81 9.36 -6.03 -9.30
C ASP A 81 8.01 -6.74 -9.21
N CYS A 82 7.00 -6.17 -9.85
CA CYS A 82 5.66 -6.71 -9.90
C CYS A 82 5.02 -6.40 -11.26
N SER A 83 3.93 -7.09 -11.58
CA SER A 83 3.23 -6.91 -12.86
C SER A 83 2.22 -5.76 -12.84
N ARG A 84 1.84 -5.28 -11.64
CA ARG A 84 0.84 -4.24 -11.42
C ARG A 84 0.93 -3.71 -9.98
N ILE A 85 0.65 -2.43 -9.80
CA ILE A 85 0.56 -1.77 -8.49
C ILE A 85 -0.89 -1.32 -8.24
N ILE A 86 -1.42 -1.65 -7.07
CA ILE A 86 -2.71 -1.17 -6.57
C ILE A 86 -2.44 -0.22 -5.40
N VAL A 87 -2.71 1.07 -5.59
CA VAL A 87 -2.55 2.11 -4.57
C VAL A 87 -3.87 2.30 -3.84
N LEU A 88 -3.93 1.91 -2.58
CA LEU A 88 -5.09 2.18 -1.73
C LEU A 88 -5.02 3.61 -1.20
N ARG A 89 -6.07 4.38 -1.44
CA ARG A 89 -6.24 5.78 -1.02
C ARG A 89 -7.19 5.87 0.16
N CYS A 90 -7.10 6.93 0.93
CA CYS A 90 -8.07 7.17 2.01
C CYS A 90 -8.19 8.66 2.32
N ARG A 91 -9.42 9.14 2.47
CA ARG A 91 -9.73 10.52 2.82
C ARG A 91 -8.94 10.94 4.06
N PRO A 92 -8.22 12.07 4.04
CA PRO A 92 -7.26 12.46 5.08
C PRO A 92 -7.87 12.49 6.50
N SER A 93 -9.05 13.06 6.67
CA SER A 93 -9.83 13.05 7.91
C SER A 93 -10.13 11.63 8.44
N VAL A 94 -10.53 10.70 7.57
CA VAL A 94 -10.77 9.28 7.92
C VAL A 94 -9.47 8.57 8.29
N LEU A 95 -8.40 8.85 7.54
CA LEU A 95 -7.08 8.29 7.81
C LEU A 95 -6.54 8.73 9.17
N ALA A 96 -6.70 10.02 9.51
CA ALA A 96 -6.28 10.57 10.79
C ALA A 96 -6.95 9.85 11.96
N ASP A 97 -8.25 9.63 11.90
CA ASP A 97 -9.00 8.90 12.93
C ASP A 97 -8.52 7.45 13.08
N ARG A 98 -8.22 6.78 11.97
CA ARG A 98 -7.67 5.41 11.98
C ARG A 98 -6.29 5.38 12.64
N LEU A 99 -5.43 6.35 12.34
CA LEU A 99 -4.07 6.42 12.89
C LEU A 99 -4.08 6.78 14.38
N ARG A 100 -4.93 7.72 14.81
CA ARG A 100 -5.14 8.02 16.24
C ARG A 100 -5.62 6.80 17.03
N LYS A 101 -6.59 6.04 16.49
CA LYS A 101 -7.07 4.79 17.10
C LYS A 101 -5.99 3.72 17.23
N ARG A 102 -4.96 3.74 16.37
CA ARG A 102 -3.77 2.88 16.48
C ARG A 102 -2.76 3.36 17.52
N GLY A 103 -2.99 4.51 18.16
CA GLY A 103 -2.12 5.07 19.19
C GLY A 103 -0.93 5.85 18.66
N TYR A 104 -0.96 6.31 17.41
CA TYR A 104 0.10 7.17 16.87
C TYR A 104 0.05 8.55 17.54
N SER A 105 1.22 9.18 17.71
CA SER A 105 1.30 10.57 18.17
C SER A 105 0.70 11.51 17.13
N GLU A 106 0.17 12.67 17.54
CA GLU A 106 -0.40 13.65 16.59
C GLU A 106 0.62 14.10 15.53
N ALA A 107 1.91 14.15 15.88
CA ALA A 107 2.97 14.44 14.90
C ALA A 107 3.06 13.35 13.81
N LYS A 108 3.06 12.07 14.20
CA LYS A 108 3.11 10.93 13.27
C LYS A 108 1.80 10.80 12.47
N VAL A 109 0.65 11.10 13.10
CA VAL A 109 -0.65 11.19 12.41
C VAL A 109 -0.57 12.25 11.32
N ARG A 110 -0.19 13.49 11.67
CA ARG A 110 -0.08 14.60 10.73
C ARG A 110 0.86 14.28 9.57
N GLU A 111 2.04 13.74 9.85
CA GLU A 111 3.01 13.35 8.81
C GLU A 111 2.41 12.38 7.79
N ASN A 112 1.76 11.30 8.25
CA ASN A 112 1.15 10.32 7.35
C ASN A 112 -0.04 10.91 6.60
N VAL A 113 -0.85 11.74 7.26
CA VAL A 113 -2.02 12.37 6.61
C VAL A 113 -1.57 13.37 5.55
N GLN A 114 -0.53 14.17 5.82
CA GLN A 114 0.08 15.07 4.83
C GLN A 114 0.65 14.29 3.64
N ALA A 115 1.29 13.13 3.88
CA ALA A 115 1.78 12.27 2.80
C ALA A 115 0.63 11.74 1.90
N GLU A 116 -0.52 11.42 2.49
CA GLU A 116 -1.72 11.02 1.71
C GLU A 116 -2.31 12.20 0.93
N VAL A 117 -2.40 13.38 1.54
CA VAL A 117 -2.90 14.61 0.88
C VAL A 117 -2.04 15.00 -0.32
N LEU A 118 -0.72 14.80 -0.21
CA LEU A 118 0.25 15.11 -1.26
C LEU A 118 0.46 13.96 -2.26
N ASP A 119 -0.38 12.92 -2.21
CA ASP A 119 -0.30 11.77 -3.11
C ASP A 119 1.06 11.06 -3.12
N VAL A 120 1.85 11.14 -2.04
CA VAL A 120 3.27 10.70 -2.04
C VAL A 120 3.45 9.28 -2.58
N ILE A 121 2.69 8.32 -2.05
CA ILE A 121 2.79 6.91 -2.48
C ILE A 121 2.22 6.69 -3.88
N LEU A 122 1.23 7.49 -4.31
CA LEU A 122 0.72 7.42 -5.68
C LEU A 122 1.78 7.92 -6.66
N CYS A 123 2.40 9.07 -6.38
CA CYS A 123 3.48 9.64 -7.18
C CYS A 123 4.66 8.65 -7.30
N GLU A 124 5.13 8.09 -6.18
CA GLU A 124 6.19 7.08 -6.16
C GLU A 124 5.82 5.85 -7.01
N ALA A 125 4.57 5.37 -6.95
CA ALA A 125 4.11 4.26 -7.78
C ALA A 125 4.07 4.61 -9.28
N THR A 126 3.60 5.81 -9.63
CA THR A 126 3.48 6.26 -11.03
C THR A 126 4.80 6.66 -11.66
N ASP A 127 5.85 6.89 -10.87
CA ASP A 127 7.22 7.12 -11.37
C ASP A 127 7.87 5.83 -11.91
N THR A 128 7.22 4.66 -11.72
CA THR A 128 7.64 3.38 -12.28
C THR A 128 7.03 3.13 -13.67
N ASP A 129 7.61 2.19 -14.43
CA ASP A 129 7.01 1.72 -15.70
C ASP A 129 5.90 0.66 -15.49
N ILE A 130 5.51 0.40 -14.23
CA ILE A 130 4.54 -0.64 -13.88
C ILE A 130 3.12 -0.05 -13.93
N PRO A 131 2.13 -0.73 -14.55
CA PRO A 131 0.75 -0.26 -14.54
C PRO A 131 0.20 -0.04 -13.13
N VAL A 132 -0.42 1.11 -12.91
CA VAL A 132 -0.96 1.53 -11.61
C VAL A 132 -2.48 1.68 -11.67
N ASN A 133 -3.17 1.20 -10.64
CA ASN A 133 -4.56 1.54 -10.37
C ASN A 133 -4.69 2.03 -8.93
N GLU A 134 -5.58 2.98 -8.67
CA GLU A 134 -5.92 3.45 -7.34
C GLU A 134 -7.35 3.12 -6.95
N PHE A 135 -7.55 2.90 -5.65
CA PHE A 135 -8.87 2.62 -5.08
C PHE A 135 -9.06 3.40 -3.78
N ASP A 136 -10.17 4.14 -3.68
CA ASP A 136 -10.52 4.88 -2.47
C ASP A 136 -11.17 3.98 -1.41
N CYS A 137 -10.45 3.77 -0.30
CA CYS A 137 -10.89 3.01 0.87
C CYS A 137 -11.52 3.89 1.97
N SER A 138 -11.91 5.12 1.66
CA SER A 138 -12.60 6.02 2.61
C SER A 138 -13.91 5.43 3.09
N GLU A 139 -14.65 4.84 2.16
CA GLU A 139 -15.98 4.26 2.36
C GLU A 139 -15.99 2.81 1.84
N GLY A 140 -16.99 2.04 2.25
CA GLY A 140 -17.11 0.63 1.89
C GLY A 140 -16.29 -0.30 2.78
N THR A 141 -16.04 -1.49 2.26
CA THR A 141 -15.48 -2.64 2.97
C THR A 141 -14.23 -3.16 2.26
N PRO A 142 -13.38 -3.97 2.94
CA PRO A 142 -12.30 -4.67 2.27
C PRO A 142 -12.76 -5.55 1.10
N SER A 143 -14.00 -6.06 1.14
CA SER A 143 -14.59 -6.81 0.04
C SER A 143 -14.68 -5.98 -1.23
N ASP A 144 -15.14 -4.72 -1.11
CA ASP A 144 -15.29 -3.82 -2.27
C ASP A 144 -13.94 -3.55 -2.95
N ALA A 145 -12.88 -3.39 -2.15
CA ALA A 145 -11.52 -3.22 -2.66
C ALA A 145 -11.02 -4.50 -3.38
N VAL A 146 -11.33 -5.69 -2.85
CA VAL A 146 -10.94 -6.94 -3.50
C VAL A 146 -11.78 -7.22 -4.74
N ASP A 147 -13.08 -6.90 -4.75
CA ASP A 147 -13.93 -6.95 -5.94
C ASP A 147 -13.37 -6.06 -7.05
N PHE A 148 -12.93 -4.84 -6.70
CA PHE A 148 -12.25 -3.93 -7.62
C PHE A 148 -10.96 -4.53 -8.18
N ILE A 149 -10.11 -5.12 -7.33
CA ILE A 149 -8.86 -5.77 -7.75
C ILE A 149 -9.18 -6.91 -8.72
N GLU A 150 -10.14 -7.78 -8.40
CA GLU A 150 -10.52 -8.91 -9.24
C GLU A 150 -11.04 -8.49 -10.61
N ARG A 151 -11.77 -7.38 -10.71
CA ARG A 151 -12.18 -6.80 -12.00
C ARG A 151 -10.98 -6.42 -12.87
N ILE A 152 -9.96 -5.81 -12.28
CA ILE A 152 -8.71 -5.49 -12.97
C ILE A 152 -8.01 -6.78 -13.43
N LEU A 153 -7.96 -7.80 -12.58
CA LEU A 153 -7.39 -9.12 -12.94
C LEU A 153 -8.14 -9.79 -14.09
N ASN A 154 -9.46 -9.55 -14.19
CA ASN A 154 -10.32 -10.05 -15.25
C ASN A 154 -10.31 -9.19 -16.52
N GLY A 155 -9.42 -8.20 -16.61
CA GLY A 155 -9.15 -7.44 -17.83
C GLY A 155 -9.67 -6.01 -17.84
N GLU A 156 -10.38 -5.56 -16.80
CA GLU A 156 -10.82 -4.16 -16.65
C GLU A 156 -9.66 -3.23 -16.21
N THR A 157 -8.56 -3.24 -16.96
CA THR A 157 -7.28 -2.60 -16.55
C THR A 157 -7.31 -1.07 -16.52
N GLU A 158 -8.28 -0.44 -17.19
CA GLU A 158 -8.54 1.01 -17.19
C GLU A 158 -9.32 1.48 -15.95
N LEU A 159 -9.75 0.54 -15.08
CA LEU A 159 -10.52 0.86 -13.88
C LEU A 159 -9.63 1.52 -12.84
N GLY A 160 -10.00 2.71 -12.36
CA GLY A 160 -9.25 3.41 -11.31
C GLY A 160 -7.83 3.81 -11.74
N LEU A 161 -7.66 4.37 -12.94
CA LEU A 161 -6.40 5.01 -13.33
C LEU A 161 -5.96 6.07 -12.29
N PRO A 162 -4.65 6.31 -12.13
CA PRO A 162 -4.13 7.28 -11.16
C PRO A 162 -4.63 8.71 -11.42
N GLY A 163 -4.78 9.49 -10.35
CA GLY A 163 -5.17 10.92 -10.40
C GLY A 163 -6.68 11.16 -10.50
N ARG A 164 -7.49 10.17 -10.12
CA ARG A 164 -8.96 10.27 -10.04
C ARG A 164 -9.43 10.69 -8.65
N VAL A 165 -8.62 10.45 -7.62
CA VAL A 165 -8.86 10.88 -6.24
C VAL A 165 -8.14 12.21 -5.99
N ASP A 166 -8.84 13.19 -5.41
CA ASP A 166 -8.31 14.53 -5.12
C ASP A 166 -8.62 14.91 -3.67
N TRP A 167 -7.55 15.12 -2.89
CA TRP A 167 -7.61 15.52 -1.47
C TRP A 167 -7.26 16.98 -1.22
N SER A 168 -7.10 17.80 -2.27
CA SER A 168 -6.71 19.22 -2.16
C SER A 168 -7.64 20.02 -1.24
N GLY A 169 -8.93 19.66 -1.16
CA GLY A 169 -9.91 20.29 -0.27
C GLY A 169 -9.66 20.11 1.22
N GLU A 170 -8.81 19.15 1.64
CA GLU A 170 -8.43 18.96 3.04
C GLU A 170 -7.06 19.60 3.38
N MET A 171 -6.37 20.22 2.41
CA MET A 171 -5.03 20.79 2.64
C MET A 171 -4.99 21.81 3.79
N GLU A 172 -6.00 22.69 3.89
CA GLU A 172 -6.06 23.73 4.93
C GLU A 172 -6.12 23.18 6.36
N GLU A 173 -6.59 21.95 6.56
CA GLU A 173 -6.63 21.31 7.88
C GLU A 173 -5.26 20.76 8.28
N TRP A 174 -4.48 20.33 7.29
CA TRP A 174 -3.27 19.55 7.51
C TRP A 174 -1.97 20.36 7.32
N PHE A 175 -2.00 21.51 6.64
CA PHE A 175 -0.85 22.41 6.40
C PHE A 175 -1.09 23.82 6.95
#